data_AF-A0AA40HBM0-F1
#
_entry.id   AF-A0AA40HBM0-F1
#
_cell.length_a   1.000
_cell.length_b   1.000
_cell.length_c   1.000
_cell.angle_alpha   90.00
_cell.angle_beta   90.00
_cell.angle_gamma   90.00
#
_symmetry.space_group_name_H-M   'P 1'
#
loop_
_entity.id
_entity.type
_entity.pdbx_description
1 polymer ?
#
loop_
_entity_poly.entity_id
_entity_poly.type
_entity_poly.pdbx_seq_one_letter_code
_entity_poly.pdbx_strand_id
1 'polypeptide(L)'
;MAWLPFCLLPLVVSTGLCASPVVTQPPSASASLGASVKLTCTLSQEHSGYYIDWYQQRPGQAPRFIMELYSDGRTNKGTGSPIASRAPAHGSTDT
;
A
#
# COMPACT_ATOMS: atom_id res chain seq x y z
N MET A 1 55.25 -9.57 -22.92
CA MET A 1 54.04 -10.40 -22.71
C MET A 1 53.35 -9.91 -21.44
N ALA A 2 52.81 -8.68 -21.49
CA ALA A 2 52.10 -8.01 -20.40
C ALA A 2 50.65 -7.87 -20.83
N TRP A 3 49.88 -8.91 -20.53
CA TRP A 3 48.52 -9.20 -20.99
C TRP A 3 47.62 -9.55 -19.81
N LEU A 4 48.18 -9.50 -18.60
CA LEU A 4 47.48 -9.72 -17.35
C LEU A 4 46.79 -8.47 -16.74
N PRO A 5 46.96 -7.21 -17.20
CA PRO A 5 46.15 -6.11 -16.66
C PRO A 5 44.82 -5.90 -17.41
N PHE A 6 44.57 -6.63 -18.52
CA PHE A 6 43.39 -6.41 -19.36
C PHE A 6 42.21 -7.34 -19.04
N CYS A 7 42.42 -8.40 -18.24
CA CYS A 7 41.37 -9.38 -17.96
C CYS A 7 40.60 -9.14 -16.66
N LEU A 8 41.03 -8.22 -15.79
CA LEU A 8 40.39 -8.00 -14.48
C LEU A 8 39.49 -6.77 -14.40
N LEU A 9 39.49 -5.90 -15.42
CA LEU A 9 38.58 -4.75 -15.43
C LEU A 9 37.08 -5.05 -15.70
N PRO A 10 36.64 -6.14 -16.36
CA PRO A 10 35.21 -6.31 -16.62
C PRO A 10 34.43 -6.97 -15.45
N LEU A 11 35.09 -7.48 -14.41
CA LEU A 11 34.40 -8.15 -13.29
C LEU A 11 33.84 -7.17 -12.24
N VAL A 12 33.96 -5.85 -12.44
CA VAL A 12 33.58 -4.86 -11.42
C VAL A 12 32.19 -4.26 -11.63
N VAL A 13 31.54 -4.42 -12.78
CA VAL A 13 30.25 -3.73 -13.02
C VAL A 13 29.20 -4.73 -13.49
N SER A 14 28.50 -5.35 -12.53
CA SER A 14 27.11 -5.84 -12.70
C SER A 14 26.48 -6.26 -11.36
N THR A 15 26.84 -5.66 -10.22
CA THR A 15 25.92 -5.70 -9.07
C THR A 15 24.84 -4.66 -9.33
N GLY A 16 23.81 -5.06 -10.09
CA GLY A 16 22.60 -4.26 -10.21
C GLY A 16 22.00 -4.04 -8.83
N LEU A 17 22.03 -2.80 -8.36
CA LEU A 17 21.25 -2.36 -7.21
C LEU A 17 19.78 -2.37 -7.63
N CYS A 18 19.11 -3.51 -7.50
CA CYS A 18 17.65 -3.56 -7.60
C CYS A 18 17.07 -2.80 -6.41
N ALA A 19 16.57 -1.58 -6.64
CA ALA A 19 15.79 -0.87 -5.64
C ALA A 19 14.40 -1.50 -5.57
N SER A 20 14.04 -2.09 -4.43
CA SER A 20 12.69 -2.59 -4.20
C SER A 20 11.71 -1.42 -4.05
N PRO A 21 10.48 -1.54 -4.59
CA PRO A 21 9.44 -0.53 -4.36
C PRO A 21 9.10 -0.49 -2.86
N VAL A 22 9.15 0.71 -2.26
CA VAL A 22 8.74 0.94 -0.87
C VAL A 22 7.47 1.78 -0.87
N VAL A 23 6.51 1.38 -0.03
CA VAL A 23 5.27 2.12 0.18
C VAL A 23 5.30 2.79 1.55
N THR A 24 5.03 4.10 1.57
CA THR A 24 4.96 4.89 2.80
C THR A 24 3.52 5.35 3.04
N GLN A 25 3.05 5.19 4.29
CA GLN A 25 1.74 5.64 4.73
C GLN A 25 1.81 6.26 6.14
N PRO A 26 0.86 7.14 6.53
CA PRO A 26 0.74 7.60 7.90
C PRO A 26 0.57 6.42 8.86
N PRO A 27 1.15 6.45 10.07
CA PRO A 27 1.04 5.35 11.04
C PRO A 27 -0.40 5.15 11.53
N SER A 28 -1.20 6.21 11.54
CA SER A 28 -2.60 6.19 11.95
C SER A 28 -3.36 7.39 11.38
N ALA A 29 -4.66 7.24 11.20
CA ALA A 29 -5.57 8.33 10.92
C ALA A 29 -6.89 8.09 11.65
N SER A 30 -7.54 9.15 12.13
CA SER A 30 -8.83 9.10 12.79
C SER A 30 -9.77 10.16 12.22
N ALA A 31 -11.07 9.92 12.33
CA ALA A 31 -12.11 10.84 11.91
C ALA A 31 -13.30 10.73 12.86
N SER A 32 -14.06 11.81 13.01
CA SER A 32 -15.32 11.80 13.75
C SER A 32 -16.34 10.87 13.11
N LEU A 33 -17.30 10.41 13.89
CA LEU A 33 -18.38 9.55 13.38
C LEU A 33 -19.12 10.26 12.23
N GLY A 34 -19.30 9.55 11.11
CA GLY A 34 -19.93 10.09 9.90
C GLY A 34 -19.02 10.94 9.00
N ALA A 35 -17.80 11.27 9.45
CA ALA A 35 -16.79 11.90 8.62
C ALA A 35 -16.01 10.84 7.82
N SER A 36 -15.43 11.27 6.70
CA SER A 36 -14.53 10.44 5.88
C SER A 36 -13.08 10.66 6.27
N VAL A 37 -12.28 9.60 6.21
CA VAL A 37 -10.82 9.66 6.38
C VAL A 37 -10.12 9.42 5.05
N LYS A 38 -9.09 10.21 4.75
CA LYS A 38 -8.22 10.00 3.58
C LYS A 38 -6.92 9.35 4.03
N LEU A 39 -6.69 8.11 3.60
CA LEU A 39 -5.40 7.43 3.75
C LEU A 39 -4.53 7.75 2.55
N THR A 40 -3.28 8.13 2.79
CA THR A 40 -2.30 8.44 1.74
C THR A 40 -1.28 7.32 1.69
N CYS A 41 -1.00 6.85 0.47
CA CYS A 41 -0.01 5.85 0.15
C CYS A 41 0.93 6.47 -0.90
N THR A 42 2.23 6.48 -0.62
CA THR A 42 3.24 7.03 -1.52
C THR A 42 4.21 5.93 -1.91
N LEU A 43 4.32 5.67 -3.22
CA LEU A 43 5.33 4.78 -3.78
C LEU A 43 6.65 5.54 -3.90
N SER A 44 7.74 4.95 -3.39
CA SER A 44 9.04 5.61 -3.25
C SER A 44 9.68 6.05 -4.56
N GLN A 45 9.36 5.39 -5.67
CA GLN A 45 9.92 5.67 -6.99
C GLN A 45 8.86 5.48 -8.07
N GLU A 46 9.02 6.19 -9.19
CA GLU A 46 8.19 5.96 -10.35
C GLU A 46 8.53 4.60 -10.96
N HIS A 47 7.53 3.73 -11.08
CA HIS A 47 7.65 2.43 -11.72
C HIS A 47 6.82 2.42 -13.00
N SER A 48 7.37 1.83 -14.07
CA SER A 48 6.69 1.73 -15.37
C SER A 48 5.36 0.96 -15.31
N GLY A 49 5.15 0.15 -14.27
CA GLY A 49 3.89 -0.49 -13.97
C GLY A 49 3.83 -0.90 -12.50
N TYR A 50 2.67 -0.73 -11.88
CA TYR A 50 2.41 -1.17 -10.52
C TYR A 50 0.92 -1.40 -10.28
N TYR A 51 0.64 -2.24 -9.29
CA TYR A 51 -0.68 -2.43 -8.69
C TYR A 51 -0.57 -2.14 -7.20
N ILE A 52 -1.53 -1.39 -6.66
CA ILE A 52 -1.63 -1.11 -5.22
C ILE A 52 -2.94 -1.70 -4.73
N ASP A 53 -2.84 -2.73 -3.90
CA ASP A 53 -3.98 -3.37 -3.26
C ASP A 53 -4.26 -2.80 -1.87
N TRP A 54 -5.51 -2.43 -1.64
CA TRP A 54 -6.01 -1.97 -0.36
C TRP A 54 -6.79 -3.08 0.33
N TYR A 55 -6.38 -3.40 1.56
CA TYR A 55 -7.06 -4.35 2.43
C TYR A 55 -7.57 -3.66 3.69
N GLN A 56 -8.77 -4.04 4.13
CA GLN A 56 -9.31 -3.69 5.43
C GLN A 56 -9.13 -4.86 6.38
N GLN A 57 -8.53 -4.61 7.53
CA GLN A 57 -8.51 -5.57 8.62
C GLN A 57 -9.20 -4.97 9.85
N ARG A 58 -10.13 -5.72 10.42
CA ARG A 58 -10.73 -5.42 11.73
C ARG A 58 -10.06 -6.30 12.78
N PRO A 59 -9.99 -5.86 14.05
CA PRO A 59 -9.44 -6.69 15.13
C PRO A 59 -10.08 -8.08 15.14
N GLY A 60 -9.26 -9.13 15.14
CA GLY A 60 -9.72 -10.53 15.14
C GLY A 60 -10.30 -11.04 13.81
N GLN A 61 -10.23 -10.28 12.72
CA GLN A 61 -10.72 -10.70 11.40
C GLN A 61 -9.58 -10.84 10.40
N ALA A 62 -9.80 -11.68 9.38
CA ALA A 62 -8.89 -11.80 8.25
C ALA A 62 -8.89 -10.50 7.41
N PRO A 63 -7.76 -10.16 6.76
CA PRO A 63 -7.72 -9.07 5.79
C PRO A 63 -8.75 -9.25 4.68
N ARG A 64 -9.47 -8.18 4.37
CA ARG A 64 -10.48 -8.15 3.32
C ARG A 64 -10.07 -7.17 2.22
N PHE A 65 -10.02 -7.65 0.98
CA PHE A 65 -9.74 -6.81 -0.17
C PHE A 65 -10.83 -5.73 -0.37
N ILE A 66 -10.40 -4.49 -0.58
CA ILE A 66 -11.27 -3.32 -0.79
C ILE A 66 -11.17 -2.82 -2.24
N MET A 67 -9.94 -2.66 -2.73
CA MET A 67 -9.67 -2.00 -4.01
C MET A 67 -8.27 -2.33 -4.51
N GLU A 68 -8.10 -2.37 -5.82
CA GLU A 68 -6.82 -2.40 -6.52
C GLU A 68 -6.71 -1.12 -7.38
N LEU A 69 -5.55 -0.47 -7.35
CA LEU A 69 -5.22 0.71 -8.15
C LEU A 69 -4.09 0.37 -9.14
N TYR A 70 -4.32 0.68 -10.40
CA TYR A 70 -3.39 0.46 -11.51
C TYR A 70 -2.53 1.72 -11.72
N SER A 71 -1.32 1.56 -12.25
CA SER A 71 -0.44 2.68 -12.61
C SER A 71 -1.04 3.64 -13.65
N ASP A 72 -1.99 3.17 -14.45
CA ASP A 72 -2.76 4.00 -15.40
C ASP A 72 -3.98 4.72 -14.77
N GLY A 73 -4.16 4.59 -13.45
CA GLY A 73 -5.24 5.23 -12.69
C GLY A 73 -6.55 4.45 -12.67
N ARG A 74 -6.66 3.30 -13.37
CA ARG A 74 -7.83 2.44 -13.24
C ARG A 74 -7.95 1.86 -11.83
N THR A 75 -9.18 1.61 -11.39
CA THR A 75 -9.44 0.97 -10.10
C THR A 75 -10.44 -0.15 -10.22
N ASN A 76 -10.14 -1.26 -9.55
CA ASN A 76 -11.08 -2.37 -9.36
C ASN A 76 -11.54 -2.37 -7.91
N LYS A 77 -12.85 -2.47 -7.65
CA LYS A 77 -13.39 -2.51 -6.29
C LYS A 77 -13.74 -3.94 -5.90
N GLY A 78 -13.36 -4.32 -4.68
CA GLY A 78 -13.73 -5.59 -4.06
C GLY A 78 -15.23 -5.66 -3.79
N THR A 79 -15.80 -6.85 -3.93
CA THR A 79 -17.24 -7.08 -3.76
C THR A 79 -17.62 -6.98 -2.28
N GLY A 80 -18.56 -6.07 -1.96
CA GLY A 80 -19.28 -6.03 -0.69
C GLY A 80 -18.85 -4.96 0.33
N SER A 81 -18.39 -3.79 -0.09
CA SER A 81 -18.20 -2.67 0.83
C SER A 81 -19.45 -1.77 0.91
N PRO A 82 -20.36 -1.97 1.87
CA PRO A 82 -21.03 -0.86 2.50
C PRO A 82 -20.19 -0.47 3.72
N ILE A 83 -19.49 0.66 3.63
CA ILE A 83 -18.95 1.33 4.81
C ILE A 83 -20.15 1.95 5.54
N ALA A 84 -20.89 1.13 6.26
CA ALA A 84 -21.89 1.56 7.23
C ALA A 84 -21.54 0.91 8.55
N SER A 85 -20.69 1.56 9.34
CA SER A 85 -20.61 1.27 10.77
C SER A 85 -21.91 1.76 11.41
N ARG A 86 -22.97 0.95 11.34
CA ARG A 86 -24.16 1.14 12.17
C ARG A 86 -23.76 0.76 13.59
N ALA A 87 -23.37 1.74 14.39
CA ALA A 87 -23.29 1.54 15.84
C ALA A 87 -24.71 1.26 16.37
N PRO A 88 -24.90 0.32 17.31
CA PRO A 88 -26.16 0.22 18.02
C PRO A 88 -26.35 1.51 18.82
N ALA A 89 -27.54 2.12 18.71
CA ALA A 89 -27.95 3.19 19.60
C ALA A 89 -28.03 2.59 21.01
N HIS A 90 -27.00 2.82 21.82
CA HIS A 90 -27.08 2.55 23.25
C HIS A 90 -28.04 3.59 23.82
N GLY A 91 -29.30 3.19 24.01
CA GLY A 91 -30.29 3.95 24.75
C GLY A 91 -29.73 4.27 26.12
N SER A 92 -29.58 5.56 26.41
CA SER A 92 -29.41 6.05 27.77
C SER A 92 -30.80 6.13 28.38
N THR A 93 -31.22 5.07 29.06
CA THR A 93 -32.33 5.12 30.02
C THR A 93 -31.75 5.55 31.38
N ASP A 94 -32.33 6.61 31.94
CA ASP A 94 -32.34 7.12 33.33
C ASP A 94 -31.34 6.59 34.37
N THR A 95 -30.62 7.50 35.03
CA THR A 95 -30.88 7.96 36.42
C THR A 95 -30.06 9.21 36.71
#